data_AF-A0A3N1PKV7-F1
#
_entry.id   AF-A0A3N1PKV7-F1
#
_cell.length_a   1.000
_cell.length_b   1.000
_cell.length_c   1.000
_cell.angle_alpha   90.00
_cell.angle_beta   90.00
_cell.angle_gamma   90.00
#
_symmetry.space_group_name_H-M   'P 1'
#
loop_
_entity.id
_entity.type
_entity.pdbx_description
1 polymer ?
#
loop_
_entity_poly.entity_id
_entity_poly.type
_entity_poly.pdbx_seq_one_letter_code
_entity_poly.pdbx_strand_id
1 'polypeptide(L)'
;MYLEALLKRYREENGLKSQLEAAEKLGISPSLLSSAKVGQKPLADHWIVEIAEGAGVPAGEAVARYHEEREESPKVKNVWAELAKRAAAMAPKTAGTAAALMIGLHCKSLILLQNWIFW
;
A
#
# COMPACT_ATOMS: atom_id res chain seq x y z
N MET A 1 -1.07 -13.68 -9.40
CA MET A 1 -1.60 -12.32 -9.65
C MET A 1 -0.70 -11.27 -9.01
N TYR A 2 -0.72 -10.02 -9.47
CA TYR A 2 0.11 -8.92 -8.92
C TYR A 2 -0.15 -8.70 -7.43
N LEU A 3 -1.42 -8.65 -7.01
CA LEU A 3 -1.78 -8.47 -5.60
C LEU A 3 -1.22 -9.57 -4.68
N GLU A 4 -1.18 -10.82 -5.17
CA GLU A 4 -0.60 -11.93 -4.42
C GLU A 4 0.91 -11.76 -4.21
N ALA A 5 1.64 -11.36 -5.25
CA ALA A 5 3.07 -11.08 -5.16
C ALA A 5 3.35 -9.91 -4.22
N LEU A 6 2.55 -8.85 -4.31
CA LEU A 6 2.65 -7.68 -3.44
C LEU A 6 2.40 -8.04 -1.97
N LEU A 7 1.36 -8.84 -1.69
CA LEU A 7 1.06 -9.33 -0.34
C LEU A 7 2.14 -10.28 0.20
N LYS A 8 2.76 -11.09 -0.66
CA LYS A 8 3.90 -11.93 -0.26
C LYS A 8 5.05 -11.05 0.23
N ARG A 9 5.42 -10.03 -0.55
CA ARG A 9 6.49 -9.09 -0.19
C ARG A 9 6.15 -8.31 1.08
N TYR A 10 4.94 -7.79 1.19
CA TYR A 10 4.45 -7.13 2.40
C TYR A 10 4.64 -8.00 3.65
N ARG A 11 4.28 -9.28 3.59
CA ARG A 11 4.48 -10.20 4.72
C ARG A 11 5.95 -10.42 5.05
N GLU A 12 6.79 -10.61 4.04
CA GLU A 12 8.24 -10.82 4.20
C GLU A 12 8.89 -9.61 4.89
N GLU A 13 8.60 -8.39 4.43
CA GLU A 13 9.12 -7.14 5.01
C GLU A 13 8.60 -6.86 6.44
N ASN A 14 7.41 -7.37 6.77
CA ASN A 14 6.78 -7.15 8.08
C ASN A 14 6.94 -8.34 9.03
N GLY A 15 7.68 -9.38 8.66
CA GLY A 15 7.89 -10.58 9.48
C GLY A 15 6.62 -11.40 9.76
N LEU A 16 5.62 -11.30 8.88
CA LEU A 16 4.32 -11.97 9.04
C LEU A 16 4.38 -13.40 8.46
N LYS A 17 3.91 -14.37 9.22
CA LYS A 17 3.95 -15.79 8.86
C LYS A 17 2.73 -16.22 8.05
N SER A 18 1.62 -15.51 8.18
CA SER A 18 0.35 -15.91 7.56
C SER A 18 -0.38 -14.76 6.86
N GLN A 19 -1.33 -15.11 5.97
CA GLN A 19 -2.22 -14.11 5.37
C GLN A 19 -3.23 -13.56 6.39
N LEU A 20 -3.55 -14.35 7.41
CA LEU A 20 -4.42 -13.91 8.50
C LEU A 20 -3.78 -12.78 9.29
N GLU A 21 -2.51 -12.92 9.67
CA GLU A 21 -1.74 -11.86 10.34
C GLU A 21 -1.64 -10.60 9.48
N ALA A 22 -1.50 -10.75 8.15
CA ALA A 22 -1.52 -9.61 7.23
C ALA A 22 -2.88 -8.91 7.19
N ALA A 23 -3.98 -9.68 7.14
CA ALA A 23 -5.33 -9.15 7.16
C ALA A 23 -5.64 -8.43 8.47
N GLU A 24 -5.26 -9.01 9.60
CA GLU A 24 -5.39 -8.41 10.94
C GLU A 24 -4.60 -7.12 11.06
N LYS A 25 -3.33 -7.12 10.62
CA LYS A 25 -2.48 -5.93 10.65
C LYS A 25 -3.04 -4.80 9.78
N LEU A 26 -3.60 -5.13 8.62
CA LEU A 26 -4.25 -4.16 7.74
C LEU A 26 -5.65 -3.79 8.24
N GLY A 27 -6.25 -4.49 9.20
CA GLY A 27 -7.64 -4.27 9.61
C GLY A 27 -8.67 -4.63 8.51
N ILE A 28 -8.30 -5.53 7.59
CA ILE A 28 -9.16 -6.01 6.50
C ILE A 28 -9.71 -7.39 6.86
N SER A 29 -10.95 -7.70 6.44
CA SER A 29 -11.45 -9.07 6.62
C SER A 29 -10.62 -10.09 5.81
N PRO A 30 -10.25 -11.25 6.41
CA PRO A 30 -9.50 -12.28 5.71
C PRO A 30 -10.21 -12.81 4.45
N SER A 31 -11.55 -12.82 4.47
CA SER A 31 -12.36 -13.22 3.32
C SER A 31 -12.25 -12.24 2.15
N LEU A 32 -12.28 -10.93 2.42
CA LEU A 32 -12.08 -9.91 1.39
C LEU A 32 -10.68 -10.03 0.78
N LEU A 33 -9.65 -10.19 1.62
CA LEU A 33 -8.27 -10.35 1.15
C LEU A 33 -8.11 -11.61 0.28
N SER A 34 -8.74 -12.71 0.69
CA SER A 34 -8.76 -13.96 -0.08
C SER A 34 -9.45 -13.80 -1.44
N SER A 35 -10.65 -13.20 -1.47
CA SER A 35 -11.39 -12.92 -2.72
C SER A 35 -10.65 -11.96 -3.65
N ALA A 36 -9.95 -10.97 -3.10
CA ALA A 36 -9.15 -10.04 -3.88
C ALA A 36 -7.93 -10.71 -4.53
N LYS A 37 -7.26 -11.61 -3.79
CA LYS A 37 -6.10 -12.35 -4.28
C LYS A 37 -6.40 -13.22 -5.50
N VAL A 38 -7.63 -13.73 -5.62
CA VAL A 38 -8.07 -14.55 -6.75
C VAL A 38 -8.84 -13.75 -7.82
N GLY A 39 -8.89 -12.41 -7.68
CA GLY A 39 -9.47 -11.51 -8.67
C GLY A 39 -11.00 -11.45 -8.67
N GLN A 40 -11.67 -12.12 -7.73
CA GLN A 40 -13.14 -12.12 -7.65
C GLN A 40 -13.70 -10.78 -7.19
N LYS A 41 -13.01 -10.06 -6.30
CA LYS A 41 -13.43 -8.75 -5.79
C LYS A 41 -12.29 -7.75 -5.85
N PRO A 42 -12.51 -6.51 -6.32
CA PRO A 42 -11.50 -5.48 -6.22
C PRO A 42 -11.20 -5.15 -4.76
N LEU A 43 -9.93 -4.88 -4.47
CA LEU A 43 -9.52 -4.22 -3.25
C LEU A 43 -9.51 -2.72 -3.50
N ALA A 44 -9.90 -1.94 -2.49
CA ALA A 44 -9.87 -0.49 -2.59
C ALA A 44 -8.42 0.03 -2.70
N ASP A 45 -8.21 1.10 -3.46
CA ASP A 45 -6.86 1.62 -3.76
C ASP A 45 -6.06 1.99 -2.50
N HIS A 46 -6.71 2.50 -1.45
CA HIS A 46 -6.02 2.82 -0.19
C HIS A 46 -5.35 1.60 0.44
N TRP A 47 -5.93 0.40 0.31
CA TRP A 47 -5.28 -0.82 0.78
C TRP A 47 -4.11 -1.23 -0.10
N ILE A 48 -4.19 -1.02 -1.41
CA ILE A 48 -3.07 -1.28 -2.32
C ILE A 48 -1.89 -0.36 -1.96
N VAL A 49 -2.16 0.91 -1.63
CA VAL A 49 -1.17 1.87 -1.14
C VAL A 49 -0.55 1.37 0.17
N GLU A 50 -1.36 1.03 1.17
CA GLU A 50 -0.87 0.59 2.48
C GLU A 50 0.02 -0.67 2.37
N ILE A 51 -0.40 -1.65 1.56
CA ILE A 51 0.37 -2.87 1.31
C ILE A 51 1.67 -2.53 0.58
N ALA A 52 1.64 -1.63 -0.40
CA ALA A 52 2.83 -1.23 -1.15
C ALA A 52 3.86 -0.52 -0.28
N GLU A 53 3.42 0.41 0.57
CA GLU A 53 4.28 1.11 1.52
C GLU A 53 4.92 0.13 2.50
N GLY A 54 4.13 -0.78 3.08
CA GLY A 54 4.65 -1.83 3.95
C GLY A 54 5.56 -2.85 3.25
N ALA A 55 5.50 -2.94 1.91
CA ALA A 55 6.36 -3.80 1.09
C ALA A 55 7.60 -3.08 0.54
N GLY A 56 7.77 -1.78 0.81
CA GLY A 56 8.83 -0.97 0.20
C GLY A 56 8.71 -0.85 -1.32
N VAL A 57 7.48 -0.87 -1.84
CA VAL A 57 7.16 -0.69 -3.26
C VAL A 57 6.58 0.72 -3.45
N PRO A 58 6.98 1.47 -4.50
CA PRO A 58 6.36 2.76 -4.79
C PRO A 58 4.85 2.62 -4.98
N ALA A 59 4.05 3.30 -4.14
CA ALA A 59 2.59 3.16 -4.15
C ALA A 59 1.97 3.45 -5.52
N GLY A 60 2.46 4.45 -6.23
CA GLY A 60 2.00 4.78 -7.59
C GLY A 60 2.28 3.66 -8.61
N GLU A 61 3.41 2.95 -8.47
CA GLU A 61 3.69 1.77 -9.29
C GLU A 61 2.71 0.64 -8.96
N ALA A 62 2.47 0.40 -7.67
CA ALA A 62 1.61 -0.69 -7.22
C ALA A 62 0.15 -0.52 -7.66
N VAL A 63 -0.40 0.68 -7.50
CA VAL A 63 -1.76 0.99 -7.96
C VAL A 63 -1.87 0.83 -9.48
N ALA A 64 -0.90 1.35 -10.24
CA ALA A 64 -0.93 1.23 -11.70
C ALA A 64 -0.86 -0.23 -12.16
N ARG A 65 0.02 -1.06 -11.59
CA ARG A 65 0.11 -2.49 -11.91
C ARG A 65 -1.13 -3.28 -11.50
N TYR A 66 -1.75 -2.91 -10.38
CA TYR A 66 -2.99 -3.52 -9.93
C TYR A 66 -4.13 -3.30 -10.93
N HIS A 67 -4.28 -2.06 -11.42
CA HIS A 67 -5.27 -1.75 -12.45
C HIS A 67 -4.91 -2.32 -13.82
N GLU A 68 -3.62 -2.35 -14.20
CA GLU A 68 -3.13 -2.98 -15.44
C GLU A 68 -3.54 -4.47 -15.53
N GLU A 69 -3.37 -5.23 -14.45
CA GLU A 69 -3.69 -6.66 -14.45
C GLU A 69 -5.20 -6.91 -14.64
N ARG A 70 -6.03 -6.05 -14.06
CA ARG A 70 -7.49 -6.17 -14.04
C ARG A 70 -8.19 -5.57 -15.25
N GLU A 71 -7.49 -4.75 -16.03
CA GLU A 71 -8.04 -4.10 -17.19
C GLU A 71 -8.18 -5.08 -18.37
N GLU A 72 -9.37 -5.15 -18.94
CA GLU A 72 -9.69 -6.01 -20.08
C GLU A 72 -9.34 -5.33 -21.41
N SER A 73 -9.49 -4.00 -21.48
CA SER A 73 -9.21 -3.23 -22.68
C SER A 73 -7.71 -3.15 -22.95
N PRO A 74 -7.18 -3.69 -24.08
CA PRO A 74 -5.75 -3.65 -24.37
C PRO A 74 -5.19 -2.22 -24.46
N LYS A 75 -6.02 -1.27 -24.90
CA LYS A 75 -5.64 0.15 -25.00
C LYS A 75 -5.44 0.76 -23.62
N VAL A 76 -6.37 0.52 -22.70
CA VAL A 76 -6.31 1.07 -21.33
C VAL A 76 -5.23 0.35 -20.52
N LYS A 77 -5.04 -0.95 -20.74
CA LYS A 77 -3.96 -1.73 -20.15
C LYS A 77 -2.59 -1.14 -20.48
N ASN A 78 -2.35 -0.76 -21.74
CA ASN A 78 -1.12 -0.07 -22.13
C ASN A 78 -0.92 1.28 -21.41
N VAL A 79 -2.00 2.02 -21.14
CA VAL A 79 -1.93 3.27 -20.36
C VAL A 79 -1.45 2.97 -18.94
N TRP A 80 -2.03 1.96 -18.28
CA TRP A 80 -1.60 1.55 -16.94
C TRP A 80 -0.15 1.06 -16.91
N ALA A 81 0.27 0.27 -17.90
CA ALA A 81 1.64 -0.19 -18.02
C ALA A 81 2.64 0.97 -18.15
N GLU A 82 2.31 2.00 -18.94
CA GLU A 82 3.15 3.19 -19.07
C GLU A 82 3.17 4.03 -17.79
N LEU A 83 2.04 4.14 -17.08
CA LEU A 83 1.98 4.79 -15.77
C LEU A 83 2.84 4.06 -14.74
N ALA A 84 2.77 2.73 -14.70
CA ALA A 84 3.59 1.91 -13.80
C ALA A 84 5.10 2.12 -14.07
N LYS A 85 5.51 2.13 -15.35
CA LYS A 85 6.92 2.39 -15.72
C LYS A 85 7.38 3.78 -15.29
N ARG A 86 6.56 4.81 -15.50
CA ARG A 86 6.89 6.19 -15.11
C ARG A 86 6.97 6.33 -13.59
N ALA A 87 6.03 5.74 -12.86
CA ALA A 87 6.04 5.74 -11.40
C ALA A 87 7.29 5.04 -10.84
N ALA A 88 7.67 3.89 -11.41
CA ALA A 88 8.89 3.17 -11.04
C ALA A 88 10.16 3.99 -11.35
N ALA A 89 10.20 4.71 -12.48
CA ALA A 89 11.34 5.53 -12.87
C ALA A 89 11.55 6.77 -11.97
N MET A 90 10.47 7.28 -11.36
CA MET A 90 10.51 8.40 -10.41
C MET A 90 10.78 7.96 -8.97
N ALA A 91 10.71 6.65 -8.68
CA ALA A 91 11.02 6.15 -7.36
C ALA A 91 12.47 6.50 -6.99
N PRO A 92 12.71 7.11 -5.80
CA PRO A 92 14.07 7.37 -5.34
C PRO A 92 14.87 6.08 -5.37
N LYS A 93 15.98 6.06 -6.12
CA LYS A 93 16.87 4.88 -6.23
C LYS A 93 17.59 4.52 -4.91
N THR A 94 17.34 5.26 -3.84
CA THR A 94 17.85 4.99 -2.49
C THR A 94 16.99 3.94 -1.79
N ALA A 95 16.92 2.76 -2.38
CA ALA A 95 16.42 1.57 -1.71
C ALA A 95 17.47 1.13 -0.68
N GLY A 96 17.36 1.65 0.55
CA GLY A 96 18.27 1.28 1.62
C GLY A 96 18.34 2.26 2.78
N THR A 97 17.20 2.72 3.30
CA THR A 97 17.15 3.20 4.69
C THR A 97 15.74 2.99 5.21
N ALA A 98 15.64 2.13 6.23
CA ALA A 98 14.61 2.25 7.23
C ALA A 98 14.53 3.72 7.70
N ALA A 99 13.48 4.40 7.27
CA ALA A 99 13.03 5.68 7.81
C ALA A 99 11.51 5.66 7.58
N ALA A 100 10.66 5.19 8.48
CA ALA A 100 10.56 5.67 9.86
C ALA A 100 10.86 7.18 9.94
N LEU A 101 10.34 7.97 9.01
CA LEU A 101 10.25 9.40 9.17
C LEU A 101 8.87 9.72 9.75
N MET A 102 8.89 9.82 11.06
CA MET A 102 7.86 10.32 11.96
C MET A 102 7.11 11.54 11.36
N ILE A 103 6.01 11.31 10.65
CA ILE A 103 4.95 12.31 10.45
C ILE A 103 3.67 11.69 11.01
N GLY A 104 3.53 11.77 12.32
CA GLY A 104 2.36 11.21 13.01
C GLY A 104 2.31 11.51 14.51
N LEU A 105 3.46 11.84 15.12
CA LEU A 105 3.53 12.18 16.54
C LEU A 105 3.79 13.68 16.76
N HIS A 106 2.93 14.57 16.24
CA HIS A 106 2.88 15.97 16.70
C HIS A 106 1.46 16.59 16.77
N CYS A 107 0.39 15.90 16.37
CA CYS A 107 -0.96 16.48 16.42
C CYS A 107 -1.72 16.27 17.76
N LYS A 108 -1.16 15.51 18.73
CA LYS A 108 -1.83 15.31 20.04
C LYS A 108 -1.22 16.09 21.21
N SER A 109 -0.02 16.65 21.09
CA SER A 109 0.63 17.38 22.20
C SER A 109 0.23 18.87 22.25
N LEU A 110 -0.08 19.49 21.10
CA LEU A 110 -0.38 20.93 21.03
C LEU A 110 -1.78 21.33 21.50
N ILE A 111 -2.71 20.38 21.67
CA ILE A 111 -4.07 20.67 22.18
C ILE A 111 -4.08 20.79 23.72
N LEU A 112 -3.10 20.23 24.44
CA LEU A 112 -3.06 20.28 25.91
C LEU A 112 -2.39 21.54 26.48
N LEU A 113 -1.69 22.35 25.66
CA LEU A 113 -1.04 23.59 26.10
C LEU A 113 -1.83 24.87 25.78
N GLN A 114 -2.91 24.79 25.00
CA GLN A 114 -3.72 25.97 24.65
C GLN A 114 -4.92 26.20 25.58
N ASN A 115 -5.20 25.26 26.49
CA ASN A 115 -6.33 25.32 27.42
C ASN A 115 -5.97 25.87 28.83
N TRP A 116 -4.77 26.44 29.01
CA TRP A 116 -4.31 27.04 30.27
C TRP A 116 -4.13 28.58 30.20
N ILE A 117 -4.59 29.24 29.13
CA ILE A 117 -4.41 30.69 28.89
C ILE A 117 -5.73 31.49 28.86
N PHE A 118 -6.87 30.88 29.17
CA PHE A 118 -8.11 31.62 29.38
C PHE A 118 -8.52 31.54 30.85
N TRP A 119 -8.05 32.53 31.60
CA TRP A 119 -8.75 33.09 32.76
C TRP A 119 -10.05 33.76 32.29
#